data_AF-A0A810N8V8-F1
#
_entry.id   AF-A0A810N8V8-F1
#
_cell.length_a   1.000
_cell.length_b   1.000
_cell.length_c   1.000
_cell.angle_alpha   90.00
_cell.angle_beta   90.00
_cell.angle_gamma   90.00
#
_symmetry.space_group_name_H-M   'P 1'
#
loop_
_entity.id
_entity.type
_entity.pdbx_description
1 polymer ?
#
loop_
_entity_poly.entity_id
_entity_poly.type
_entity_poly.pdbx_seq_one_letter_code
_entity_poly.pdbx_strand_id
1 'polypeptide(L)'
;MESKEEISAHLRVAERAAAAPYVDYPKDPWWSVPAIGLLAVLFVLGTHVQLRTDLPSLVGVLLNLSVGGSGIAYYWWQRRRRGTMPQGDAPREVSRVMWAFIVGAVLVCAVLLLLAAVAPLWLALPAAFLLVSASMLWYGRAYEEAAAQVRNRLA
;
A
#
# COMPACT_ATOMS: atom_id res chain seq x y z
N MET A 1 -44.99 11.50 11.21
CA MET A 1 -43.72 11.59 11.98
C MET A 1 -43.05 10.25 11.79
N GLU A 2 -41.89 10.21 11.14
CA GLU A 2 -41.12 8.96 11.02
C GLU A 2 -40.84 8.41 12.42
N SER A 3 -40.95 7.10 12.57
CA SER A 3 -40.62 6.44 13.83
C SER A 3 -39.11 6.49 14.06
N LYS A 4 -38.68 6.46 15.32
CA LYS A 4 -37.23 6.37 15.66
C LYS A 4 -36.56 5.15 15.02
N GLU A 5 -37.33 4.08 14.80
CA GLU A 5 -36.88 2.85 14.15
C GLU A 5 -36.54 3.09 12.67
N GLU A 6 -37.40 3.79 11.92
CA GLU A 6 -37.16 4.17 10.52
C GLU A 6 -35.89 5.02 10.37
N ILE A 7 -35.72 6.04 11.21
CA ILE A 7 -34.52 6.89 11.21
C ILE A 7 -33.26 6.04 11.46
N SER A 8 -33.31 5.13 12.44
CA SER A 8 -32.18 4.26 12.76
C SER A 8 -31.85 3.29 11.61
N ALA A 9 -32.87 2.80 10.90
CA ALA A 9 -32.68 1.93 9.75
C ALA A 9 -32.04 2.68 8.58
N HIS A 10 -32.49 3.91 8.29
CA HIS A 10 -31.91 4.76 7.25
C HIS A 10 -30.44 5.10 7.55
N LEU A 11 -30.10 5.39 8.81
CA LEU A 11 -28.72 5.64 9.22
C LEU A 11 -27.82 4.42 9.01
N ARG A 12 -28.28 3.20 9.36
CA ARG A 12 -27.49 1.98 9.11
C ARG A 12 -27.25 1.72 7.63
N VAL A 13 -28.25 1.97 6.78
CA VAL A 13 -28.08 1.84 5.32
C VAL A 13 -27.06 2.85 4.80
N ALA A 14 -27.12 4.10 5.28
CA ALA A 14 -26.16 5.14 4.92
C ALA A 14 -24.73 4.79 5.39
N GLU A 15 -24.56 4.27 6.62
CA GLU A 15 -23.26 3.82 7.15
C GLU A 15 -22.69 2.66 6.33
N ARG A 16 -23.51 1.68 5.94
CA ARG A 16 -23.11 0.60 5.04
C ARG A 16 -22.66 1.13 3.68
N ALA A 17 -23.45 2.02 3.09
CA ALA A 17 -23.11 2.62 1.80
C ALA A 17 -21.80 3.42 1.86
N ALA A 18 -21.55 4.14 2.96
CA ALA A 18 -20.32 4.88 3.18
C ALA A 18 -19.10 3.97 3.41
N ALA A 19 -19.29 2.80 4.05
CA ALA A 19 -18.22 1.84 4.30
C ALA A 19 -17.88 0.97 3.09
N ALA A 20 -18.82 0.73 2.17
CA ALA A 20 -18.68 -0.19 1.04
C ALA A 20 -17.39 0.03 0.21
N PRO A 21 -16.96 1.27 -0.14
CA PRO A 21 -15.72 1.50 -0.89
C PRO A 21 -14.45 1.04 -0.18
N TYR A 22 -14.49 0.87 1.14
CA TYR A 22 -13.37 0.41 1.96
C TYR A 22 -13.39 -1.10 2.19
N VAL A 23 -14.56 -1.74 2.19
CA VAL A 23 -14.68 -3.15 2.60
C VAL A 23 -15.02 -4.10 1.44
N ASP A 24 -15.56 -3.58 0.34
CA ASP A 24 -16.04 -4.35 -0.81
C ASP A 24 -15.21 -4.03 -2.06
N TYR A 25 -13.89 -4.19 -1.98
CA TYR A 25 -12.98 -3.99 -3.11
C TYR A 25 -12.42 -5.33 -3.62
N PRO A 26 -12.10 -5.45 -4.91
CA PRO A 26 -11.54 -6.68 -5.46
C PRO A 26 -10.16 -6.94 -4.85
N LYS A 27 -9.96 -8.17 -4.35
CA LYS A 27 -8.68 -8.62 -3.79
C LYS A 27 -7.53 -8.36 -4.75
N ASP A 28 -6.40 -7.88 -4.25
CA ASP A 28 -5.22 -7.66 -5.08
C ASP A 28 -4.72 -8.97 -5.70
N PRO A 29 -4.26 -8.95 -6.97
CA PRO A 29 -3.77 -10.14 -7.61
C PRO A 29 -2.49 -10.60 -6.91
N TRP A 30 -2.27 -11.91 -6.88
CA TRP A 30 -1.15 -12.52 -6.16
C TRP A 30 0.23 -11.98 -6.62
N TRP A 31 0.35 -11.56 -7.88
CA TRP A 31 1.60 -11.03 -8.45
C TRP A 31 1.95 -9.62 -7.93
N SER A 32 1.00 -8.90 -7.34
CA SER A 32 1.24 -7.52 -6.87
C SER A 32 2.31 -7.46 -5.79
N VAL A 33 2.31 -8.41 -4.84
CA VAL A 33 3.28 -8.50 -3.75
C VAL A 33 4.72 -8.69 -4.26
N PRO A 34 5.03 -9.71 -5.08
CA PRO A 34 6.38 -9.85 -5.62
C PRO A 34 6.75 -8.71 -6.58
N ALA A 35 5.81 -8.13 -7.32
CA ALA A 35 6.09 -6.98 -8.18
C ALA A 35 6.52 -5.74 -7.35
N ILE A 36 5.81 -5.42 -6.27
CA ILE A 36 6.19 -4.30 -5.39
C ILE A 36 7.52 -4.59 -4.68
N GLY A 37 7.78 -5.84 -4.30
CA GLY A 37 9.10 -6.26 -3.79
C GLY A 37 10.22 -6.03 -4.81
N LEU A 38 10.01 -6.34 -6.09
CA LEU A 38 10.97 -6.06 -7.16
C LEU A 38 11.19 -4.57 -7.38
N LEU A 39 10.16 -3.73 -7.24
CA LEU A 39 10.32 -2.27 -7.29
C LEU A 39 11.24 -1.76 -6.16
N ALA A 40 11.18 -2.37 -4.96
CA ALA A 40 12.08 -2.05 -3.87
C ALA A 40 13.54 -2.41 -4.19
N VAL A 41 13.77 -3.53 -4.86
CA VAL A 41 15.10 -3.94 -5.35
C VAL A 41 15.64 -2.92 -6.35
N LEU A 42 14.81 -2.50 -7.32
CA LEU A 42 15.20 -1.49 -8.31
C LEU A 42 15.51 -0.13 -7.66
N PHE A 43 14.74 0.26 -6.65
CA PHE A 43 14.98 1.47 -5.88
C PHE A 43 16.34 1.41 -5.16
N VAL A 44 16.60 0.34 -4.41
CA VAL A 44 17.87 0.17 -3.68
C VAL A 44 19.05 0.13 -4.65
N LEU A 45 18.93 -0.59 -5.77
CA LEU A 45 19.96 -0.65 -6.79
C LEU A 45 20.23 0.73 -7.40
N GLY A 46 19.17 1.46 -7.78
CA GLY A 46 19.25 2.80 -8.35
C GLY A 46 19.94 3.78 -7.41
N THR A 47 19.53 3.80 -6.14
CA THR A 47 20.14 4.63 -5.11
C THR A 47 21.58 4.22 -4.81
N HIS A 48 21.90 2.94 -4.77
CA HIS A 48 23.27 2.47 -4.54
C HIS A 48 24.22 2.90 -5.67
N VAL A 49 23.78 2.77 -6.93
CA VAL A 49 24.53 3.25 -8.11
C VAL A 49 24.79 4.75 -8.00
N GLN A 50 23.78 5.55 -7.60
CA GLN A 50 23.92 7.00 -7.44
C GLN A 50 24.89 7.40 -6.33
N LEU A 51 24.90 6.68 -5.21
CA LEU A 51 25.66 7.06 -4.03
C LEU A 51 27.11 6.55 -4.03
N ARG A 52 27.39 5.44 -4.72
CA ARG A 52 28.64 4.67 -4.48
C ARG A 52 29.43 4.31 -5.73
N THR A 53 28.93 4.63 -6.92
CA THR A 53 29.62 4.27 -8.16
C THR A 53 29.95 5.49 -9.00
N ASP A 54 31.07 5.43 -9.73
CA ASP A 54 31.44 6.43 -10.75
C ASP A 54 30.66 6.25 -12.06
N LEU A 55 29.66 5.35 -12.07
CA LEU A 55 28.79 5.15 -13.22
C LEU A 55 28.01 6.44 -13.52
N PRO A 56 27.56 6.62 -14.77
CA PRO A 56 26.72 7.76 -15.11
C PRO A 56 25.52 7.80 -14.19
N SER A 57 25.35 8.90 -13.46
CA SER A 57 24.22 9.15 -12.56
C SER A 57 22.86 8.89 -13.25
N LEU A 58 22.84 9.01 -14.58
CA LEU A 58 21.72 8.67 -15.45
C LEU A 58 21.18 7.25 -15.23
N VAL A 59 22.01 6.22 -15.06
CA VAL A 59 21.52 4.83 -14.87
C VAL A 59 20.69 4.72 -13.59
N GLY A 60 21.22 5.22 -12.47
CA GLY A 60 20.49 5.21 -11.20
C GLY A 60 19.25 6.10 -11.23
N VAL A 61 19.29 7.24 -11.93
CA VAL A 61 18.11 8.09 -12.16
C VAL A 61 17.04 7.32 -12.94
N LEU A 62 17.39 6.64 -14.04
CA LEU A 62 16.45 5.87 -14.84
C LEU A 62 15.82 4.72 -14.05
N LEU A 63 16.59 4.02 -13.21
CA LEU A 63 16.07 2.99 -12.31
C LEU A 63 15.03 3.57 -11.35
N ASN A 64 15.34 4.68 -10.67
CA ASN A 64 14.41 5.31 -9.73
C ASN A 64 13.18 5.92 -10.43
N LEU A 65 13.33 6.47 -11.64
CA LEU A 65 12.20 6.91 -12.46
C LEU A 65 11.31 5.73 -12.88
N SER A 66 11.88 4.56 -13.18
CA SER A 66 11.09 3.36 -13.50
C SER A 66 10.24 2.91 -12.31
N VAL A 67 10.75 3.05 -11.07
CA VAL A 67 10.01 2.76 -9.85
C VAL A 67 8.84 3.74 -9.67
N GLY A 68 9.12 5.05 -9.77
CA GLY A 68 8.09 6.09 -9.68
C GLY A 68 7.01 5.95 -10.75
N GLY A 69 7.42 5.72 -12.01
CA GLY A 69 6.52 5.48 -13.14
C GLY A 69 5.67 4.22 -12.95
N SER A 70 6.24 3.13 -12.43
CA SER A 70 5.50 1.90 -12.11
C SER A 70 4.47 2.12 -11.00
N GLY A 71 4.80 2.93 -9.98
CA GLY A 71 3.85 3.33 -8.94
C GLY A 71 2.65 4.10 -9.50
N ILE A 72 2.90 5.06 -10.40
CA ILE A 72 1.85 5.81 -11.09
C ILE A 72 0.99 4.87 -11.94
N ALA A 73 1.62 4.01 -12.75
CA ALA A 73 0.91 3.03 -13.58
C ALA A 73 0.04 2.09 -12.75
N TYR A 74 0.56 1.61 -11.60
CA TYR A 74 -0.18 0.78 -10.68
C TYR A 74 -1.38 1.50 -10.07
N TYR A 75 -1.22 2.77 -9.67
CA TYR A 75 -2.33 3.60 -9.19
C TYR A 75 -3.45 3.74 -10.24
N TRP A 76 -3.10 4.03 -11.49
CA TRP A 76 -4.06 4.12 -12.59
C TRP A 76 -4.77 2.80 -12.86
N TRP A 77 -4.02 1.70 -12.85
CA TRP A 77 -4.55 0.35 -13.00
C TRP A 77 -5.54 0.01 -11.86
N GLN A 78 -5.20 0.33 -10.61
CA GLN A 78 -6.08 0.14 -9.45
C GLN A 78 -7.34 0.99 -9.55
N ARG A 79 -7.22 2.26 -9.97
CA ARG A 79 -8.38 3.15 -10.18
C ARG A 79 -9.34 2.56 -11.21
N ARG A 80 -8.81 2.01 -12.31
CA ARG A 80 -9.61 1.34 -13.34
C ARG A 80 -10.27 0.06 -12.82
N ARG A 81 -9.57 -0.69 -11.96
CA ARG A 81 -10.05 -1.96 -11.40
C ARG A 81 -11.12 -1.79 -10.32
N ARG A 82 -11.00 -0.76 -9.49
CA ARG A 82 -11.94 -0.47 -8.39
C ARG A 82 -13.15 0.33 -8.83
N GLY A 83 -13.08 1.00 -9.99
CA GLY A 83 -14.17 1.83 -10.54
C GLY A 83 -14.27 3.19 -9.84
N THR A 84 -14.26 3.22 -8.52
CA THR A 84 -14.22 4.44 -7.70
C THR A 84 -13.12 4.33 -6.65
N MET A 85 -12.45 5.45 -6.37
CA MET A 85 -11.57 5.54 -5.20
C MET A 85 -12.43 5.92 -3.99
N PRO A 86 -12.19 5.32 -2.81
CA PRO A 86 -12.87 5.75 -1.59
C PRO A 86 -12.65 7.24 -1.37
N GLN A 87 -13.75 7.94 -1.10
CA GLN A 87 -13.76 9.36 -0.71
C GLN A 87 -14.45 9.48 0.64
N GLY A 88 -14.00 10.43 1.47
CA GLY A 88 -14.51 10.65 2.82
C GLY A 88 -13.75 9.89 3.90
N ASP A 89 -14.37 9.74 5.07
CA ASP A 89 -13.74 9.14 6.23
C ASP A 89 -13.81 7.61 6.19
N ALA A 90 -12.66 6.96 6.30
CA ALA A 90 -12.60 5.51 6.47
C ALA A 90 -13.16 5.10 7.84
N PRO A 91 -13.85 3.95 7.94
CA PRO A 91 -14.22 3.36 9.22
C PRO A 91 -13.01 3.28 10.15
N ARG A 92 -13.22 3.52 11.46
CA ARG A 92 -12.14 3.62 12.46
C ARG A 92 -11.21 2.41 12.48
N GLU A 93 -11.76 1.23 12.22
CA GLU A 93 -11.04 -0.04 12.13
C GLU A 93 -10.03 -0.01 10.98
N VAL A 94 -10.47 0.44 9.80
CA VAL A 94 -9.66 0.53 8.58
C VAL A 94 -8.67 1.70 8.67
N SER A 95 -9.11 2.85 9.18
CA SER A 95 -8.25 4.05 9.27
C SER A 95 -7.03 3.82 10.17
N ARG A 96 -7.18 3.06 11.26
CA ARG A 96 -6.06 2.68 12.12
C ARG A 96 -5.01 1.85 11.38
N VAL A 97 -5.44 0.89 10.56
CA VAL A 97 -4.54 0.06 9.75
C VAL A 97 -3.87 0.89 8.66
N MET A 98 -4.62 1.80 8.01
CA MET A 98 -4.06 2.72 7.01
C MET A 98 -2.98 3.63 7.62
N TRP A 99 -3.21 4.18 8.82
CA TRP A 99 -2.21 5.00 9.51
C TRP A 99 -0.98 4.19 9.91
N ALA A 100 -1.17 2.99 10.46
CA ALA A 100 -0.05 2.09 10.77
C ALA A 100 0.76 1.74 9.51
N PHE A 101 0.08 1.55 8.37
CA PHE A 101 0.72 1.33 7.08
C PHE A 101 1.51 2.55 6.60
N ILE A 102 0.96 3.77 6.71
CA ILE A 102 1.67 5.01 6.33
C ILE A 102 2.94 5.18 7.16
N VAL A 103 2.83 5.04 8.48
CA VAL A 103 4.00 5.13 9.38
C VAL A 103 5.01 4.02 9.07
N GLY A 104 4.52 2.79 8.88
CA GLY A 104 5.35 1.65 8.50
C GLY A 104 6.06 1.86 7.15
N ALA A 105 5.38 2.45 6.16
CA ALA A 105 5.95 2.75 4.86
C ALA A 105 7.09 3.78 4.97
N VAL A 106 6.93 4.83 5.79
CA VAL A 106 8.00 5.80 6.06
C VAL A 106 9.21 5.12 6.68
N LEU A 107 8.99 4.23 7.66
CA LEU A 107 10.07 3.47 8.30
C LEU A 107 10.77 2.52 7.32
N VAL A 108 10.00 1.79 6.51
CA VAL A 108 10.54 0.91 5.46
C VAL A 108 11.37 1.72 4.46
N CYS A 109 10.88 2.87 3.99
CA CYS A 109 11.64 3.75 3.11
C CYS A 109 12.98 4.19 3.73
N ALA A 110 13.00 4.56 5.02
CA ALA A 110 14.23 4.90 5.73
C ALA A 110 15.20 3.71 5.80
N VAL A 111 14.71 2.50 6.05
CA VAL A 111 15.51 1.27 6.05
C VAL A 111 16.06 0.97 4.66
N LEU A 112 15.28 1.13 3.59
CA LEU A 112 15.76 0.92 2.21
C LEU A 112 16.86 1.91 1.83
N LEU A 113 16.72 3.19 2.21
CA LEU A 113 17.76 4.19 2.00
C LEU A 113 19.03 3.85 2.77
N LEU A 114 18.90 3.40 4.03
CA LEU A 114 20.03 2.96 4.83
C LEU A 114 20.72 1.74 4.20
N LEU A 115 19.95 0.73 3.78
CA LEU A 115 20.47 -0.46 3.08
C LEU A 115 21.24 -0.07 1.83
N ALA A 116 20.70 0.84 1.00
CA ALA A 116 21.37 1.32 -0.20
C ALA A 116 22.70 2.03 0.11
N ALA A 117 22.75 2.80 1.20
CA ALA A 117 23.92 3.56 1.59
C ALA A 117 25.04 2.69 2.19
N VAL A 118 24.72 1.77 3.11
CA VAL A 118 25.75 1.11 3.94
C VAL A 118 25.98 -0.36 3.61
N ALA A 119 24.96 -1.09 3.15
CA ALA A 119 25.05 -2.53 3.01
C ALA A 119 25.65 -2.95 1.65
N PRO A 120 26.33 -4.11 1.58
CA PRO A 120 26.74 -4.68 0.30
C PRO A 120 25.52 -5.14 -0.51
N LEU A 121 25.58 -5.01 -1.84
CA LEU A 121 24.44 -5.28 -2.73
C LEU A 121 23.84 -6.68 -2.57
N TRP A 122 24.68 -7.72 -2.43
CA TRP A 122 24.22 -9.09 -2.28
C TRP A 122 23.33 -9.30 -1.04
N LEU A 123 23.45 -8.43 -0.02
CA LEU A 123 22.59 -8.42 1.17
C LEU A 123 21.44 -7.42 1.03
N ALA A 124 21.72 -6.21 0.52
CA ALA A 124 20.75 -5.14 0.42
C ALA A 124 19.56 -5.49 -0.49
N LEU A 125 19.81 -6.13 -1.63
CA LEU A 125 18.77 -6.48 -2.60
C LEU A 125 17.77 -7.53 -2.06
N PRO A 126 18.19 -8.72 -1.55
CA PRO A 126 17.25 -9.67 -0.99
C PRO A 126 16.56 -9.12 0.28
N ALA A 127 17.26 -8.34 1.11
CA ALA A 127 16.64 -7.70 2.28
C ALA A 127 15.53 -6.74 1.88
N ALA A 128 15.75 -5.90 0.86
CA ALA A 128 14.75 -4.96 0.35
C ALA A 128 13.51 -5.68 -0.20
N PHE A 129 13.72 -6.72 -1.01
CA PHE A 129 12.64 -7.54 -1.54
C PHE A 129 11.79 -8.16 -0.42
N LEU A 130 12.44 -8.85 0.51
CA LEU A 130 11.75 -9.56 1.60
C LEU A 130 11.03 -8.58 2.53
N LEU A 131 11.68 -7.47 2.90
CA LEU A 131 11.10 -6.46 3.78
C LEU A 131 9.81 -5.91 3.17
N VAL A 132 9.85 -5.44 1.91
CA VAL A 132 8.69 -4.83 1.27
C VAL A 132 7.60 -5.85 0.98
N SER A 133 7.94 -7.05 0.49
CA SER A 133 6.95 -8.10 0.27
C SER A 133 6.29 -8.55 1.58
N ALA A 134 7.05 -8.68 2.67
CA ALA A 134 6.50 -9.02 3.99
C ALA A 134 5.57 -7.91 4.51
N SER A 135 5.96 -6.64 4.39
CA SER A 135 5.11 -5.50 4.77
C SER A 135 3.79 -5.48 3.97
N MET A 136 3.82 -5.79 2.68
CA MET A 136 2.61 -5.86 1.85
C MET A 136 1.70 -7.03 2.23
N LEU A 137 2.28 -8.21 2.52
CA LEU A 137 1.52 -9.37 3.01
C LEU A 137 0.86 -9.09 4.37
N TRP A 138 1.61 -8.47 5.28
CA TRP A 138 1.10 -8.05 6.57
C TRP A 138 -0.04 -7.05 6.41
N TYR A 139 0.15 -5.99 5.60
CA TYR A 139 -0.86 -4.97 5.37
C TYR A 139 -2.14 -5.58 4.77
N GLY A 140 -2.00 -6.44 3.75
CA GLY A 140 -3.15 -7.09 3.14
C GLY A 140 -3.97 -7.93 4.13
N ARG A 141 -3.31 -8.65 5.05
CA ARG A 141 -3.99 -9.41 6.11
C ARG A 141 -4.66 -8.50 7.12
N ALA A 142 -3.93 -7.53 7.65
CA ALA A 142 -4.44 -6.58 8.64
C ALA A 142 -5.63 -5.77 8.11
N TYR A 143 -5.58 -5.39 6.83
CA TYR A 143 -6.67 -4.68 6.17
C TYR A 143 -7.91 -5.58 6.03
N GLU A 144 -7.75 -6.83 5.59
CA GLU A 144 -8.86 -7.77 5.45
C GLU A 144 -9.53 -8.07 6.80
N GLU A 145 -8.74 -8.22 7.86
CA GLU A 145 -9.25 -8.38 9.23
C GLU A 145 -10.06 -7.15 9.68
N ALA A 146 -9.56 -5.94 9.42
CA ALA A 146 -10.28 -4.71 9.72
C ALA A 146 -11.57 -4.58 8.90
N ALA A 147 -11.53 -4.93 7.61
CA ALA A 147 -12.71 -4.94 6.75
C ALA A 147 -13.76 -5.96 7.22
N ALA A 148 -13.33 -7.14 7.67
CA ALA A 148 -14.23 -8.14 8.25
C ALA A 148 -14.89 -7.64 9.54
N GLN A 149 -14.17 -6.93 10.40
CA GLN A 149 -14.75 -6.31 11.60
C GLN A 149 -15.84 -5.29 11.25
N VAL A 150 -15.60 -4.44 10.24
CA VAL A 150 -16.59 -3.47 9.76
C VAL A 150 -17.83 -4.19 9.20
N ARG A 151 -17.64 -5.24 8.38
CA ARG A 151 -18.75 -6.04 7.84
C ARG A 151 -19.59 -6.67 8.94
N ASN A 152 -18.95 -7.25 9.97
CA ASN A 152 -19.65 -7.85 11.11
C ASN A 152 -20.40 -6.82 11.96
N ARG A 153 -19.87 -5.60 12.10
CA ARG A 153 -20.55 -4.52 12.85
C ARG A 153 -21.79 -4.00 12.11
N LEU A 154 -21.75 -3.97 10.78
CA LEU A 154 -22.76 -3.34 9.94
C LEU A 154 -23.82 -4.31 9.37
N ALA A 155 -23.61 -5.62 9.51
CA ALA A 155 -24.58 -6.67 9.20
C ALA A 155 -25.81 -6.55 10.11
#